data_AF-A0A386ZND0-F1
#
_entry.id   AF-A0A386ZND0-F1
#
_cell.length_a   1.000
_cell.length_b   1.000
_cell.length_c   1.000
_cell.angle_alpha   90.00
_cell.angle_beta   90.00
_cell.angle_gamma   90.00
#
_symmetry.space_group_name_H-M   'P 1'
#
loop_
_entity.id
_entity.type
_entity.pdbx_description
1 polymer ?
#
loop_
_entity_poly.entity_id
_entity_poly.type
_entity_poly.pdbx_seq_one_letter_code
_entity_poly.pdbx_strand_id
1 'polypeptide(L)' 'MSTAEYAIGTIAAAAFGAVLYTVVTGDSIVNALTKIIDKALKTPVK' A
#
# COMPACT_ATOMS: atom_id res chain seq x y z
N MET A 1 19.79 8.19 25.89
CA MET A 1 19.03 7.47 24.86
C MET A 1 18.61 6.16 25.46
N SER A 2 17.33 6.02 25.77
CA SER A 2 16.76 4.91 26.55
C SER A 2 16.47 3.72 25.62
N THR A 3 16.79 2.51 26.06
CA THR A 3 16.54 1.25 25.32
C THR A 3 15.07 1.09 24.91
N ALA A 4 14.14 1.68 25.66
CA ALA A 4 12.73 1.71 25.33
C ALA A 4 12.41 2.52 24.06
N GLU A 5 13.09 3.64 23.83
CA GLU A 5 12.85 4.52 22.68
C GLU A 5 13.21 3.80 21.37
N TYR A 6 14.34 3.08 21.35
CA TYR A 6 14.75 2.28 20.20
C TYR A 6 13.82 1.09 19.93
N ALA A 7 13.37 0.41 20.99
CA ALA A 7 12.44 -0.71 20.86
C ALA A 7 11.11 -0.25 20.26
N ILE A 8 10.57 0.87 20.73
CA ILE A 8 9.32 1.46 20.21
C ILE A 8 9.52 1.89 18.75
N GLY A 9 10.64 2.53 18.42
CA GLY A 9 10.94 2.92 17.03
C GLY A 9 10.97 1.73 16.08
N THR A 10 11.53 0.60 16.52
CA THR A 10 11.62 -0.64 15.70
C THR A 10 10.25 -1.27 15.50
N ILE A 11 9.43 -1.34 16.55
CA ILE A 11 8.05 -1.88 16.46
C ILE A 11 7.19 -0.99 15.55
N ALA A 12 7.29 0.33 15.70
CA ALA A 12 6.56 1.27 14.85
C ALA A 12 6.93 1.10 13.37
N ALA A 13 8.22 0.97 13.06
CA ALA A 13 8.69 0.72 11.70
C ALA A 13 8.19 -0.63 11.14
N ALA A 14 8.25 -1.70 11.93
CA ALA A 14 7.75 -3.02 11.52
C ALA A 14 6.23 -3.03 11.28
N ALA A 15 5.46 -2.39 12.17
CA ALA A 15 4.02 -2.27 12.02
C ALA A 15 3.64 -1.48 10.75
N PHE A 16 4.33 -0.36 10.49
CA PHE A 16 4.13 0.42 9.28
C PHE A 16 4.49 -0.38 8.02
N GLY A 17 5.61 -1.10 8.03
CA GLY A 17 6.01 -1.98 6.93
C GLY A 17 5.01 -3.09 6.65
N ALA A 18 4.45 -3.71 7.69
CA ALA A 18 3.40 -4.72 7.56
C ALA A 18 2.14 -4.13 6.90
N VAL A 19 1.69 -2.95 7.33
CA VAL A 19 0.56 -2.26 6.70
C VAL A 19 0.85 -1.97 5.23
N LEU A 20 2.02 -1.39 4.90
CA LEU A 20 2.40 -1.13 3.52
C LEU A 20 2.43 -2.40 2.67
N TYR A 21 2.99 -3.49 3.19
CA TYR A 21 3.01 -4.78 2.51
C TYR A 21 1.59 -5.26 2.21
N THR A 22 0.66 -5.19 3.18
CA THR A 22 -0.73 -5.58 2.96
C THR A 22 -1.45 -4.69 1.94
N VAL A 23 -1.14 -3.40 1.89
CA VAL A 23 -1.72 -2.49 0.89
C VAL A 23 -1.21 -2.85 -0.50
N VAL A 24 0.10 -3.06 -0.64
CA VAL A 24 0.76 -3.34 -1.93
C VAL A 24 0.40 -4.73 -2.45
N THR A 25 0.33 -5.73 -1.58
CA THR A 25 0.04 -7.13 -1.95
C THR A 25 -1.43 -7.50 -1.89
N GLY A 26 -2.26 -6.66 -1.27
CA GLY A 26 -3.69 -6.85 -1.23
C GLY A 26 -4.38 -6.52 -2.55
N ASP A 27 -5.63 -6.96 -2.66
CA ASP A 27 -6.44 -6.79 -3.88
C ASP A 27 -6.68 -5.31 -4.25
N SER A 28 -6.46 -4.38 -3.32
CA SER A 28 -6.69 -2.95 -3.50
C SER A 28 -5.94 -2.35 -4.70
N ILE A 29 -4.65 -2.67 -4.87
CA ILE A 29 -3.83 -2.09 -5.95
C ILE A 29 -4.21 -2.69 -7.30
N VAL A 30 -4.36 -4.01 -7.36
CA VAL A 30 -4.77 -4.71 -8.59
C VAL A 30 -6.15 -4.22 -9.04
N ASN A 31 -7.12 -4.13 -8.13
CA ASN A 31 -8.45 -3.62 -8.43
C ASN A 31 -8.45 -2.15 -8.87
N ALA A 32 -7.62 -1.31 -8.25
CA ALA A 32 -7.48 0.08 -8.65
C ALA A 32 -6.90 0.20 -10.07
N LEU A 33 -5.85 -0.56 -10.38
CA LEU A 33 -5.25 -0.58 -11.71
C LEU A 33 -6.22 -1.12 -12.77
N THR A 34 -6.92 -2.23 -12.48
CA THR A 34 -7.95 -2.78 -13.36
C THR A 34 -9.03 -1.73 -13.66
N LYS A 35 -9.50 -0.99 -12.65
CA LYS A 35 -10.49 0.09 -12.85
C LYS A 35 -9.96 1.22 -13.75
N ILE A 36 -8.69 1.59 -13.61
CA ILE A 36 -8.06 2.62 -14.45
C ILE A 36 -8.01 2.13 -15.90
N ILE A 37 -7.58 0.89 -16.13
CA ILE A 37 -7.52 0.28 -17.46
C ILE A 37 -8.92 0.16 -18.07
N ASP A 38 -9.90 -0.35 -17.32
CA ASP A 38 -11.29 -0.45 -17.77
C ASP A 38 -11.86 0.91 -18.19
N LYS A 39 -11.57 1.96 -17.42
CA LYS A 39 -11.99 3.32 -17.77
C LYS A 39 -11.32 3.79 -19.05
N ALA A 40 -10.02 3.53 -19.22
CA ALA A 40 -9.28 3.90 -20.42
C ALA A 40 -9.83 3.18 -21.66
N LEU A 41 -10.10 1.87 -21.56
CA LEU A 41 -10.66 1.07 -22.65
C LEU A 41 -12.09 1.46 -23.03
N LYS A 42 -12.88 1.93 -22.06
CA LYS A 42 -14.26 2.42 -22.30
C LYS A 42 -14.32 3.87 -22.77
N THR A 43 -13.19 4.57 -22.83
CA THR A 43 -13.15 5.94 -23.35
C THR A 43 -13.22 5.89 -24.87
N PRO A 44 -14.29 6.41 -25.51
CA PRO A 44 -14.39 6.40 -26.96
C PRO A 44 -13.26 7.24 -27.55
N VAL A 45 -12.45 6.63 -28.42
CA VAL A 45 -11.48 7.34 -29.25
C VAL A 45 -12.27 8.11 -30.30
N LYS A 46 -12.09 9.42 -30.30
CA LYS A 46 -12.78 10.35 -31.19
C LYS A 46 -12.21 10.29 -32.61
#